data_AF-A0A1G5G4R3-F1
#
_entry.id   AF-A0A1G5G4R3-F1
#
_cell.length_a   1.000
_cell.length_b   1.000
_cell.length_c   1.000
_cell.angle_alpha   90.00
_cell.angle_beta   90.00
_cell.angle_gamma   90.00
#
_symmetry.space_group_name_H-M   'P 1'
#
loop_
_entity.id
_entity.type
_entity.pdbx_description
1 polymer ?
#
loop_
_entity_poly.entity_id
_entity_poly.type
_entity_poly.pdbx_seq_one_letter_code
_entity_poly.pdbx_strand_id
1 'polypeptide(L)' 'MCKQITFTEGTVEDIRGTLERGAHVISYLMGVLDRGETLRPEDMDWLRQKWEADIAEGINRLETEGHYV' A
#
# COMPACT_ATOMS: atom_id res chain seq x y z
N MET A 1 -13.60 23.87 12.86
CA MET A 1 -14.25 22.82 12.05
C MET A 1 -13.17 22.17 11.19
N CYS A 2 -12.90 20.87 11.36
CA CYS A 2 -12.10 20.14 10.39
C CYS A 2 -12.98 19.91 9.16
N LYS A 3 -12.53 20.38 8.00
CA LYS A 3 -13.18 20.08 6.72
C LYS A 3 -13.05 18.57 6.46
N GLN A 4 -14.12 17.92 6.04
CA GLN A 4 -14.09 16.50 5.74
C GLN A 4 -13.58 16.32 4.32
N ILE A 5 -12.62 15.42 4.11
CA ILE A 5 -12.20 15.02 2.77
C ILE A 5 -13.16 13.92 2.31
N THR A 6 -13.71 14.08 1.11
CA THR A 6 -14.58 13.12 0.43
C THR A 6 -13.92 12.63 -0.85
N PHE A 7 -14.07 11.34 -1.12
CA PHE A 7 -13.51 10.65 -2.29
C PHE A 7 -14.64 10.05 -3.13
N THR A 8 -14.38 9.83 -4.42
CA THR A 8 -15.31 9.08 -5.28
C THR A 8 -15.30 7.59 -4.91
N GLU A 9 -16.39 6.86 -5.18
CA GLU A 9 -16.46 5.42 -4.92
C GLU A 9 -15.33 4.65 -5.63
N GLY A 10 -15.00 5.02 -6.87
CA GLY A 10 -13.88 4.44 -7.61
C GLY A 10 -12.52 4.70 -6.94
N THR A 11 -12.28 5.93 -6.48
CA THR A 11 -11.06 6.27 -5.72
C THR A 11 -10.94 5.45 -4.43
N VAL A 12 -12.04 5.22 -3.72
CA VAL A 12 -12.05 4.42 -2.49
C VAL A 12 -11.71 2.95 -2.78
N GLU A 13 -12.29 2.37 -3.82
CA GLU A 13 -11.99 0.98 -4.22
C GLU A 13 -10.53 0.82 -4.68
N ASP A 14 -10.00 1.79 -5.42
CA ASP A 14 -8.60 1.74 -5.83
C ASP A 14 -7.63 1.88 -4.65
N ILE A 15 -7.90 2.80 -3.70
CA ILE A 15 -7.13 2.91 -2.45
C ILE A 15 -7.20 1.60 -1.67
N ARG A 16 -8.38 0.99 -1.56
CA ARG A 16 -8.54 -0.31 -0.91
C ARG A 16 -7.68 -1.37 -1.59
N GLY A 17 -7.73 -1.49 -2.92
CA GLY A 17 -6.93 -2.44 -3.66
C GLY A 17 -5.43 -2.25 -3.45
N THR A 18 -4.96 -1.00 -3.35
CA THR A 18 -3.56 -0.69 -3.03
C THR A 18 -3.18 -1.12 -1.62
N LEU A 19 -4.03 -0.88 -0.62
CA LEU A 19 -3.79 -1.33 0.75
C LEU A 19 -3.80 -2.86 0.88
N GLU A 20 -4.68 -3.54 0.15
CA GLU A 20 -4.75 -5.01 0.10
C GLU A 20 -3.45 -5.60 -0.48
N ARG A 21 -2.91 -5.02 -1.56
CA ARG A 21 -1.60 -5.42 -2.10
C ARG A 21 -0.48 -5.26 -1.08
N GLY A 22 -0.46 -4.13 -0.35
CA GLY A 22 0.48 -3.95 0.76
C GLY A 22 0.32 -5.02 1.84
N ALA A 23 -0.90 -5.33 2.26
CA ALA A 23 -1.17 -6.37 3.25
C ALA A 23 -0.65 -7.76 2.81
N HIS A 24 -0.73 -8.08 1.51
CA HIS A 24 -0.13 -9.30 0.96
C HIS A 24 1.40 -9.33 1.07
N VAL A 25 2.07 -8.20 0.83
CA VAL A 25 3.53 -8.08 1.00
C VAL A 25 3.93 -8.32 2.47
N ILE A 26 3.21 -7.73 3.43
CA ILE A 26 3.44 -7.97 4.86
C ILE A 26 3.22 -9.45 5.21
N SER A 27 2.12 -10.04 4.73
CA SER A 27 1.80 -11.44 4.99
C SER A 27 2.87 -12.40 4.45
N TYR A 28 3.43 -12.10 3.27
CA TYR A 28 4.56 -12.82 2.72
C TYR A 28 5.80 -12.74 3.62
N LEU A 29 6.16 -11.53 4.05
CA LEU A 29 7.29 -11.29 4.96
C LEU A 29 7.13 -12.04 6.29
N MET A 30 5.94 -12.01 6.88
CA MET A 30 5.63 -12.78 8.08
C MET A 30 5.83 -14.28 7.85
N GLY A 31 5.32 -14.81 6.74
CA GLY A 31 5.48 -16.23 6.41
C GLY A 31 6.95 -16.66 6.26
N VAL A 32 7.79 -15.80 5.69
CA VAL A 32 9.24 -16.03 5.60
C VAL A 32 9.86 -16.12 6.99
N LEU A 33 9.52 -15.18 7.89
CA LEU A 33 10.01 -15.16 9.26
C LEU A 33 9.56 -16.40 10.04
N ASP A 34 8.29 -16.79 9.91
CA ASP A 34 7.72 -17.96 10.58
C ASP A 34 8.38 -19.27 10.14
N ARG A 35 8.81 -19.35 8.87
CA ARG A 35 9.54 -20.51 8.33
C ARG A 35 11.05 -20.48 8.62
N GLY A 36 11.57 -19.39 9.18
CA GLY A 36 13.01 -19.20 9.38
C GLY A 36 13.79 -19.10 8.06
N GLU A 37 13.14 -18.65 6.99
CA GLU A 37 13.75 -18.48 5.68
C GLU A 37 14.55 -17.18 5.61
N THR A 38 15.65 -17.19 4.87
CA THR A 38 16.44 -15.98 4.60
C THR A 38 16.09 -15.47 3.21
N LEU A 39 15.67 -14.21 3.12
CA LEU A 39 15.47 -13.52 1.84
C LEU A 39 16.82 -13.23 1.19
N ARG A 40 16.89 -13.45 -0.13
CA ARG A 40 18.06 -13.02 -0.89
C ARG A 40 17.99 -11.50 -1.09
N PRO A 41 19.13 -10.83 -1.34
CA PRO A 41 19.15 -9.41 -1.63
C PRO A 41 18.19 -9.00 -2.76
N GLU A 42 18.07 -9.82 -3.81
CA GLU A 42 17.17 -9.61 -4.94
C GLU A 42 15.69 -9.59 -4.51
N ASP A 43 15.32 -10.47 -3.58
CA ASP A 43 13.96 -10.56 -3.05
C ASP A 43 13.66 -9.29 -2.21
N MET A 44 14.63 -8.81 -1.43
CA MET A 44 14.54 -7.56 -0.66
C MET A 44 14.41 -6.33 -1.55
N ASP A 45 15.16 -6.25 -2.65
CA ASP A 45 15.08 -5.13 -3.60
C ASP A 45 13.73 -5.09 -4.31
N TRP A 46 13.22 -6.25 -4.75
CA TRP A 46 11.89 -6.37 -5.33
C TRP A 46 10.79 -5.97 -4.35
N LEU A 47 10.86 -6.46 -3.10
CA LEU A 47 9.91 -6.12 -2.04
C LEU A 47 9.90 -4.61 -1.76
N ARG A 48 11.08 -3.99 -1.65
CA ARG A 48 11.19 -2.54 -1.45
C ARG A 48 10.56 -1.77 -2.59
N GLN A 49 10.88 -2.13 -3.84
CA GLN A 49 10.34 -1.45 -5.02
C GLN A 49 8.81 -1.56 -5.08
N LYS A 50 8.25 -2.74 -4.81
CA LYS A 50 6.80 -2.95 -4.83
C LYS A 50 6.10 -2.21 -3.69
N TRP A 51 6.61 -2.34 -2.48
CA TRP A 51 6.06 -1.67 -1.31
C TRP A 51 6.08 -0.15 -1.46
N GLU A 52 7.21 0.43 -1.85
CA GLU A 52 7.35 1.88 -2.04
C GLU A 52 6.41 2.39 -3.15
N ALA A 53 6.30 1.67 -4.27
CA ALA A 53 5.42 2.05 -5.36
C ALA A 53 3.94 2.05 -4.97
N ASP A 54 3.46 0.97 -4.34
CA ASP A 54 2.06 0.86 -3.91
C ASP A 54 1.72 1.90 -2.83
N ILE A 55 2.60 2.10 -1.84
CA ILE A 55 2.37 3.11 -0.79
C ILE A 55 2.39 4.53 -1.36
N ALA A 56 3.33 4.84 -2.25
CA ALA A 56 3.40 6.16 -2.90
C ALA A 56 2.16 6.43 -3.75
N GLU A 57 1.66 5.43 -4.50
CA GLU A 57 0.43 5.54 -5.25
C GLU A 57 -0.78 5.81 -4.33
N GLY A 58 -0.90 5.07 -3.23
CA GLY A 58 -1.98 5.27 -2.26
C GLY A 58 -1.99 6.68 -1.64
N ILE A 59 -0.81 7.17 -1.23
CA ILE A 59 -0.65 8.53 -0.70
C ILE A 59 -1.01 9.57 -1.76
N ASN A 60 -0.50 9.42 -2.98
CA ASN A 60 -0.78 10.38 -4.06
C ASN A 60 -2.28 10.48 -4.34
N ARG A 61 -3.01 9.36 -4.34
CA ARG A 61 -4.48 9.35 -4.53
C ARG A 61 -5.20 10.04 -3.37
N LEU A 62 -4.78 9.80 -2.13
CA LEU A 62 -5.32 10.49 -0.95
C LEU A 62 -5.12 12.01 -1.01
N GLU A 63 -3.99 12.47 -1.55
CA GLU A 63 -3.66 13.90 -1.65
C GLU A 63 -4.33 14.59 -2.85
N THR A 64 -4.47 13.90 -3.98
CA THR A 64 -4.84 14.54 -5.27
C THR A 64 -6.29 14.32 -5.70
N GLU A 65 -6.94 13.24 -5.24
CA GLU A 65 -8.31 12.90 -5.65
C GLU A 65 -9.37 13.26 -4.60
N GLY A 66 -8.95 13.74 -3.42
CA GLY A 66 -9.85 14.18 -2.35
C GLY A 66 -10.38 15.60 -2.58
N HIS A 67 -11.67 15.81 -2.30
CA HIS A 67 -12.28 17.15 -2.26
C HIS A 67 -12.77 17.48 -0.85
N TYR A 68 -12.51 18.70 -0.40
CA TYR A 68 -12.96 19.19 0.91
C TYR A 68 -14.41 19.64 0.86
N VAL A 69 -15.23 19.16 1.80
CA VAL A 69 -16.61 19.61 2.06
C VAL A 69 -16.74 20.27 3.44
#